data_AF-A0A3R7I8Q3-F1
#
_entry.id   AF-A0A3R7I8Q3-F1
#
_cell.length_a   1.000
_cell.length_b   1.000
_cell.length_c   1.000
_cell.angle_alpha   90.00
_cell.angle_beta   90.00
_cell.angle_gamma   90.00
#
_symmetry.space_group_name_H-M   'P 1'
#
loop_
_entity.id
_entity.type
_entity.pdbx_description
1 polymer ?
#
loop_
_entity_poly.entity_id
_entity_poly.type
_entity_poly.pdbx_seq_one_letter_code
_entity_poly.pdbx_strand_id
1 'polypeptide(L)'
;VTKVRKRYTEPISGLKVTLPLLIGGMAGGIVLFAVLVPEFFWSNLWIIPAMVGFPFISTIIECRTYGETPTAISIPASTLTYLAYYASGYKGVDVWFAPTIVGASGFSWLTTFKLAELTETRITSMLKVYWLLVPIGIVVGFVYLELFWRMAPIPSGRYPGVQIFWPLSATNTALWIRGGLKGLFRPDWILYSFLLGAGLYLLLDFTHSPITFIYLATGATVVPPVAISYLIGGIIGLLIKRFKGDAWWEKNKLILAAGLTIGQGIAVTISIAIGLIINSIWTLPF
;
A
#
# COMPACT_ATOMS: atom_id res chain seq x y z
N VAL A 1 -29.32 -2.51 -23.38
CA VAL A 1 -28.40 -1.36 -23.21
C VAL A 1 -28.99 -0.44 -22.15
N THR A 2 -28.58 -0.60 -20.89
CA THR A 2 -28.98 0.27 -19.79
C THR A 2 -28.38 1.66 -20.04
N LYS A 3 -29.22 2.70 -20.14
CA LYS A 3 -28.77 4.10 -20.21
C LYS A 3 -27.84 4.35 -19.03
N VAL A 4 -26.55 4.51 -19.28
CA VAL A 4 -25.57 4.94 -18.28
C VAL A 4 -26.04 6.30 -17.79
N ARG A 5 -26.66 6.35 -16.61
CA ARG A 5 -27.04 7.61 -15.96
C ARG A 5 -25.75 8.44 -15.84
N LYS A 6 -25.78 9.68 -16.33
CA LYS A 6 -24.65 10.61 -16.24
C LYS A 6 -24.42 10.86 -14.74
N ARG A 7 -23.46 10.14 -14.14
CA ARG A 7 -23.16 10.24 -12.70
C ARG A 7 -22.52 11.60 -12.42
N TYR A 8 -22.70 12.11 -11.21
CA TYR A 8 -22.06 13.33 -10.75
C TYR A 8 -20.54 13.13 -10.69
N THR A 9 -19.85 13.45 -11.79
CA THR A 9 -18.43 13.75 -11.79
C THR A 9 -18.32 15.26 -11.72
N GLU A 10 -18.11 15.81 -10.53
CA GLU A 10 -17.52 17.15 -10.43
C GLU A 10 -16.02 16.96 -10.74
N PRO A 11 -15.52 17.35 -11.93
CA PRO A 11 -14.09 17.34 -12.15
C PRO A 11 -13.48 18.32 -11.14
N ILE A 12 -12.63 17.80 -10.25
CA ILE A 12 -11.81 18.65 -9.40
C ILE A 12 -11.06 19.61 -10.32
N SER A 13 -11.04 20.90 -9.99
CA SER A 13 -10.26 21.87 -10.78
C SER A 13 -8.79 21.46 -10.74
N GLY A 14 -8.31 20.90 -11.85
CA GLY A 14 -6.95 20.36 -11.95
C GLY A 14 -5.88 21.39 -11.61
N LEU A 15 -6.10 22.64 -12.04
CA LEU A 15 -5.17 23.75 -11.79
C LEU A 15 -5.24 24.32 -10.37
N LYS A 16 -6.43 24.36 -9.74
CA LYS A 16 -6.61 25.05 -8.45
C LYS A 16 -6.45 24.14 -7.23
N VAL A 17 -6.68 22.84 -7.38
CA VAL A 17 -6.71 21.91 -6.24
C VAL A 17 -5.72 20.76 -6.45
N THR A 18 -5.79 20.07 -7.59
CA THR A 18 -4.93 18.89 -7.82
C THR A 18 -3.46 19.28 -7.98
N LEU A 19 -3.17 20.32 -8.77
CA LEU A 19 -1.80 20.73 -9.04
C LEU A 19 -1.09 21.31 -7.79
N PRO A 20 -1.71 22.18 -6.97
CA PRO A 20 -1.09 22.61 -5.72
C PRO A 20 -0.89 21.48 -4.71
N LEU A 21 -1.81 20.52 -4.61
CA LEU A 21 -1.64 19.37 -3.73
C LEU A 21 -0.49 18.47 -4.19
N LEU A 22 -0.38 18.26 -5.51
CA LEU A 22 0.69 17.46 -6.09
C LEU A 22 2.05 18.13 -5.93
N ILE A 23 2.15 19.42 -6.29
CA ILE A 23 3.38 20.18 -6.13
C ILE A 23 3.75 20.29 -4.65
N GLY A 24 2.79 20.59 -3.77
CA GLY A 24 3.02 20.69 -2.34
C GLY A 24 3.48 19.37 -1.72
N GLY A 25 2.87 18.25 -2.10
CA GLY A 25 3.28 16.91 -1.67
C GLY A 25 4.66 16.53 -2.20
N MET A 26 4.92 16.78 -3.48
CA MET A 26 6.20 16.45 -4.11
C MET A 26 7.35 17.32 -3.58
N ALA A 27 7.19 18.64 -3.60
CA ALA A 27 8.16 19.57 -3.07
C ALA A 27 8.37 19.35 -1.57
N GLY A 28 7.29 19.14 -0.80
CA GLY A 28 7.37 18.83 0.63
C GLY A 28 8.16 17.56 0.90
N GLY A 29 7.93 16.49 0.13
CA GLY A 29 8.67 15.23 0.24
C GLY A 29 10.16 15.40 -0.11
N ILE A 30 10.47 16.15 -1.17
CA ILE A 30 11.86 16.42 -1.59
C ILE A 30 12.58 17.29 -0.55
N VAL A 31 11.94 18.35 -0.05
CA VAL A 31 12.51 19.23 0.97
C VAL A 31 12.74 18.47 2.27
N LEU A 32 11.78 17.65 2.69
CA LEU A 32 11.93 16.82 3.89
C LEU A 32 13.11 15.85 3.75
N PHE A 33 13.27 15.21 2.59
CA PHE A 33 14.41 14.33 2.31
C PHE A 33 15.75 15.10 2.30
N ALA A 34 15.79 16.28 1.69
CA ALA A 34 16.98 17.13 1.64
C ALA A 34 17.41 17.64 3.03
N VAL A 35 16.45 17.93 3.91
CA VAL A 35 16.72 18.36 5.29
C VAL A 35 17.21 17.20 6.16
N LEU A 36 16.65 16.00 5.98
CA LEU A 36 17.02 14.83 6.78
C LEU A 36 18.35 14.20 6.36
N VAL A 37 18.71 14.26 5.08
CA VAL A 37 19.93 13.62 4.54
C VAL A 37 20.70 14.57 3.60
N PRO A 38 21.22 15.70 4.13
CA PRO A 38 21.80 16.74 3.29
C PRO A 38 23.04 16.26 2.53
N GLU A 39 23.92 15.47 3.15
CA GLU A 39 25.16 14.99 2.50
C GLU A 39 24.87 14.10 1.29
N PHE A 40 23.93 13.16 1.43
CA PHE A 40 23.48 12.31 0.33
C PHE A 40 22.78 13.12 -0.75
N PHE A 41 21.90 14.04 -0.37
CA PHE A 41 21.09 14.80 -1.31
C PHE A 41 21.94 15.69 -2.22
N TRP A 42 22.87 16.45 -1.64
CA TRP A 42 23.74 17.35 -2.42
C TRP A 42 24.74 16.60 -3.29
N SER A 43 25.19 15.42 -2.87
CA SER A 43 26.07 14.57 -3.69
C SER A 43 25.32 13.81 -4.80
N ASN A 44 24.01 13.56 -4.64
CA ASN A 44 23.22 12.70 -5.52
C ASN A 44 21.97 13.40 -6.09
N LEU A 45 22.13 14.60 -6.66
CA LEU A 45 21.03 15.35 -7.29
C LEU A 45 20.33 14.59 -8.44
N TRP A 46 20.99 13.56 -9.00
CA TRP A 46 20.43 12.67 -10.01
C TRP A 46 19.21 11.87 -9.52
N ILE A 47 18.94 11.80 -8.21
CA ILE A 47 17.76 11.14 -7.66
C ILE A 47 16.48 11.98 -7.82
N ILE A 48 16.58 13.31 -8.00
CA ILE A 48 15.43 14.22 -8.06
C ILE A 48 14.48 13.87 -9.22
N PRO A 49 14.96 13.63 -10.46
CA PRO A 49 14.09 13.17 -11.54
C PRO A 49 13.35 11.87 -11.21
N ALA A 50 13.96 10.94 -10.46
CA ALA A 50 13.30 9.72 -10.02
C ALA A 50 12.23 10.01 -8.96
N MET A 51 12.51 10.92 -8.01
CA MET A 51 11.54 11.36 -6.99
C MET A 51 10.30 12.03 -7.60
N VAL A 52 10.47 12.76 -8.72
CA VAL A 52 9.35 13.42 -9.41
C VAL A 52 8.65 12.48 -10.39
N GLY A 53 9.42 11.78 -11.24
CA GLY A 53 8.88 11.00 -12.36
C GLY A 53 8.31 9.64 -11.95
N PHE A 54 8.95 8.94 -11.01
CA PHE A 54 8.54 7.59 -10.65
C PHE A 54 7.14 7.51 -10.03
N PRO A 55 6.71 8.45 -9.18
CA PRO A 55 5.32 8.47 -8.69
C PRO A 55 4.25 8.56 -9.79
N PHE A 56 4.54 9.21 -10.92
CA PHE A 56 3.60 9.23 -12.05
C PHE A 56 3.56 7.89 -12.77
N ILE A 57 4.74 7.30 -13.00
CA ILE A 57 4.87 5.99 -13.65
C ILE A 57 4.17 4.91 -12.80
N SER A 58 4.43 4.90 -11.49
CA SER A 58 3.81 3.97 -10.55
C SER A 58 2.30 4.15 -10.54
N THR A 59 1.81 5.38 -10.50
CA THR A 59 0.38 5.68 -10.54
C THR A 59 -0.28 5.14 -11.81
N ILE A 60 0.29 5.38 -12.99
CA ILE A 60 -0.29 4.92 -14.26
C ILE A 60 -0.35 3.40 -14.31
N ILE A 61 0.74 2.72 -13.92
CA ILE A 61 0.82 1.26 -13.94
C ILE A 61 -0.15 0.65 -12.92
N GLU A 62 -0.15 1.12 -11.68
CA GLU A 62 -1.03 0.62 -10.61
C GLU A 62 -2.52 0.84 -10.95
N CYS A 63 -2.86 2.02 -11.47
CA CYS A 63 -4.24 2.32 -11.83
C CYS A 63 -4.72 1.49 -13.03
N ARG A 64 -3.86 1.25 -14.02
CA ARG A 64 -4.19 0.41 -15.17
C ARG A 64 -4.34 -1.05 -14.78
N THR A 65 -3.39 -1.58 -14.00
CA THR A 65 -3.42 -2.98 -13.57
C THR A 65 -4.67 -3.27 -12.73
N TYR A 66 -5.10 -2.35 -11.88
CA TYR A 66 -6.36 -2.47 -11.13
C TYR A 66 -7.62 -2.31 -11.99
N GLY A 67 -7.53 -1.59 -13.10
CA GLY A 67 -8.62 -1.52 -14.08
C GLY A 67 -8.79 -2.83 -14.87
N GLU A 68 -7.69 -3.52 -15.12
CA GLU A 68 -7.65 -4.78 -15.91
C GLU A 68 -7.83 -6.03 -15.03
N THR A 69 -7.45 -5.97 -13.75
CA THR A 69 -7.48 -7.11 -12.83
C THR A 69 -8.01 -6.70 -11.44
N PRO A 70 -8.63 -7.62 -10.69
CA PRO A 70 -9.15 -7.34 -9.35
C PRO A 70 -8.07 -7.05 -8.28
N THR A 71 -6.79 -7.12 -8.65
CA THR A 71 -5.63 -6.90 -7.77
C THR A 71 -4.68 -5.88 -8.38
N ALA A 72 -4.29 -4.86 -7.62
CA ALA A 72 -3.25 -3.94 -8.07
C ALA A 72 -1.87 -4.59 -7.90
N ILE A 73 -1.03 -4.52 -8.94
CA ILE A 73 0.40 -4.82 -8.78
C ILE A 73 1.02 -3.60 -8.13
N SER A 74 1.47 -3.73 -6.87
CA SER A 74 2.29 -2.69 -6.27
C SER A 74 3.72 -2.79 -6.81
N ILE A 75 4.23 -1.68 -7.35
CA ILE A 75 5.62 -1.63 -7.81
C ILE A 75 6.53 -1.57 -6.59
N PRO A 76 7.57 -2.43 -6.47
CA PRO A 76 8.50 -2.41 -5.35
C PRO A 76 9.46 -1.21 -5.44
N ALA A 77 8.91 0.00 -5.30
CA ALA A 77 9.62 1.26 -5.42
C ALA A 77 10.69 1.44 -4.35
N SER A 78 10.49 0.84 -3.17
CA SER A 78 11.50 0.76 -2.10
C SER A 78 12.75 0.02 -2.57
N THR A 79 12.57 -1.13 -3.24
CA THR A 79 13.69 -1.89 -3.80
C THR A 79 14.46 -1.08 -4.83
N LEU A 80 13.77 -0.40 -5.76
CA LEU A 80 14.43 0.49 -6.74
C LEU A 80 15.21 1.62 -6.05
N THR A 81 14.65 2.18 -4.98
CA THR A 81 15.31 3.23 -4.20
C THR A 81 16.58 2.67 -3.54
N TYR A 82 16.54 1.46 -2.99
CA TYR A 82 17.73 0.80 -2.43
C TYR A 82 18.81 0.56 -3.50
N LEU A 83 18.42 0.28 -4.75
CA LEU A 83 19.38 0.12 -5.85
C LEU A 83 20.05 1.45 -6.17
N ALA A 84 19.27 2.53 -6.17
CA ALA A 84 19.79 3.87 -6.36
C ALA A 84 20.78 4.25 -5.25
N TYR A 85 20.49 3.88 -3.99
CA TYR A 85 21.41 4.08 -2.87
C TYR A 85 22.70 3.30 -3.04
N TYR A 86 22.65 2.06 -3.50
CA TYR A 86 23.88 1.31 -3.81
C TYR A 86 24.66 1.92 -4.97
N ALA A 87 23.99 2.33 -6.04
CA ALA A 87 24.62 2.94 -7.20
C ALA A 87 25.31 4.28 -6.87
N SER A 88 24.81 5.01 -5.86
CA SER A 88 25.42 6.26 -5.39
C SER A 88 26.78 6.07 -4.71
N GLY A 89 27.12 4.85 -4.26
CA GLY A 89 28.33 4.59 -3.48
C GLY A 89 28.35 5.20 -2.07
N TYR A 90 27.22 5.76 -1.61
CA TYR A 90 27.10 6.38 -0.31
C TYR A 90 27.16 5.35 0.83
N LYS A 91 27.97 5.64 1.85
CA LYS A 91 28.24 4.72 2.97
C LYS A 91 27.44 5.04 4.24
N GLY A 92 26.73 6.17 4.26
CA GLY A 92 25.87 6.57 5.38
C GLY A 92 24.62 5.70 5.48
N VAL A 93 24.15 5.50 6.71
CA VAL A 93 22.96 4.68 7.02
C VAL A 93 21.70 5.54 7.09
N ASP A 94 21.86 6.84 7.34
CA ASP A 94 20.82 7.88 7.37
C ASP A 94 19.90 7.86 6.15
N VAL A 95 20.44 7.65 4.94
CA VAL A 95 19.64 7.56 3.70
C VAL A 95 18.58 6.45 3.73
N TRP A 96 18.84 5.36 4.46
CA TRP A 96 17.93 4.20 4.55
C TRP A 96 16.74 4.44 5.46
N PHE A 97 16.83 5.42 6.37
CA PHE A 97 15.77 5.77 7.30
C PHE A 97 15.00 7.02 6.87
N ALA A 98 15.46 7.71 5.84
CA ALA A 98 14.82 8.92 5.36
C ALA A 98 13.57 8.60 4.51
N PRO A 99 12.47 9.34 4.72
CA PRO A 99 11.25 9.17 3.93
C PRO A 99 11.50 9.61 2.48
N THR A 100 11.30 8.69 1.54
CA THR A 100 11.41 8.95 0.10
C THR A 100 10.03 9.04 -0.55
N ILE A 101 9.89 9.96 -1.51
CA ILE A 101 8.66 10.09 -2.29
C ILE A 101 8.62 9.19 -3.53
N VAL A 102 9.75 8.52 -3.88
CA VAL A 102 9.83 7.66 -5.08
C VAL A 102 8.70 6.62 -5.09
N GLY A 103 8.37 6.04 -3.94
CA GLY A 103 7.29 5.04 -3.82
C GLY A 103 5.88 5.58 -3.68
N ALA A 104 5.67 6.89 -3.78
CA ALA A 104 4.32 7.44 -3.75
C ALA A 104 3.51 6.99 -4.97
N SER A 105 2.22 6.71 -4.77
CA SER A 105 1.29 6.42 -5.86
C SER A 105 -0.07 7.05 -5.60
N GLY A 106 -0.74 7.46 -6.68
CA GLY A 106 -2.09 8.01 -6.68
C GLY A 106 -3.19 6.93 -6.68
N PHE A 107 -2.83 5.65 -6.67
CA PHE A 107 -3.75 4.52 -6.80
C PHE A 107 -4.87 4.53 -5.74
N SER A 108 -4.51 4.73 -4.48
CA SER A 108 -5.48 4.78 -3.37
C SER A 108 -6.48 5.94 -3.52
N TRP A 109 -6.03 7.10 -3.99
CA TRP A 109 -6.92 8.24 -4.24
C TRP A 109 -7.82 8.01 -5.45
N LEU A 110 -7.31 7.40 -6.52
CA LEU A 110 -8.13 7.08 -7.70
C LEU A 110 -9.29 6.15 -7.34
N THR A 111 -9.02 5.07 -6.61
CA THR A 111 -10.06 4.12 -6.18
C THR A 111 -11.11 4.80 -5.30
N THR A 112 -10.67 5.69 -4.41
CA THR A 112 -11.56 6.49 -3.56
C THR A 112 -12.39 7.48 -4.37
N PHE A 113 -11.81 8.19 -5.34
CA PHE A 113 -12.56 9.07 -6.24
C PHE A 113 -13.56 8.30 -7.11
N LYS A 114 -13.20 7.09 -7.55
CA LYS A 114 -14.13 6.24 -8.28
C LYS A 114 -15.29 5.81 -7.39
N LEU A 115 -15.02 5.44 -6.14
CA LEU A 115 -16.06 5.14 -5.16
C LEU A 115 -16.98 6.35 -4.92
N ALA A 116 -16.43 7.55 -4.86
CA ALA A 116 -17.22 8.77 -4.72
C ALA A 116 -18.18 8.97 -5.91
N GLU A 117 -17.68 8.76 -7.13
CA GLU A 117 -18.50 8.79 -8.35
C GLU A 117 -19.61 7.70 -8.33
N LEU A 118 -19.29 6.48 -7.88
CA LEU A 118 -20.26 5.38 -7.79
C LEU A 118 -21.37 5.64 -6.76
N THR A 119 -21.06 6.37 -5.70
CA THR A 119 -21.97 6.70 -4.60
C THR A 119 -22.65 8.05 -4.76
N GLU A 120 -22.42 8.74 -5.89
CA GLU A 120 -22.92 10.10 -6.16
C GLU A 120 -22.53 11.11 -5.07
N THR A 121 -21.35 10.92 -4.45
CA THR A 121 -20.81 11.82 -3.42
C THR A 121 -19.85 12.84 -4.03
N ARG A 122 -19.90 14.08 -3.54
CA ARG A 122 -19.01 15.14 -4.00
C ARG A 122 -17.59 14.89 -3.51
N ILE A 123 -16.63 14.84 -4.43
CA ILE A 123 -15.21 14.65 -4.12
C ILE A 123 -14.68 15.78 -3.20
N THR A 124 -15.17 17.00 -3.40
CA THR A 124 -14.81 18.15 -2.55
C THR A 124 -15.24 17.97 -1.10
N SER A 125 -16.44 17.40 -0.86
CA SER A 125 -16.89 17.06 0.50
C SER A 125 -16.04 15.96 1.11
N MET A 126 -15.66 14.96 0.31
CA MET A 126 -14.79 13.87 0.76
C MET A 126 -13.40 14.38 1.19
N LEU A 127 -12.79 15.26 0.39
CA LEU A 127 -11.50 15.89 0.73
C LEU A 127 -11.61 16.74 2.01
N LYS A 128 -12.69 17.50 2.19
CA LYS A 128 -12.92 18.29 3.42
C LYS A 128 -13.00 17.39 4.64
N VAL A 129 -13.74 16.28 4.56
CA VAL A 129 -13.86 15.31 5.66
C VAL A 129 -12.51 14.66 5.94
N TYR A 130 -11.75 14.27 4.91
CA TYR A 130 -10.42 13.73 5.08
C TYR A 130 -9.52 14.69 5.86
N TRP A 131 -9.42 15.96 5.41
CA TRP A 131 -8.59 16.96 6.08
C TRP A 131 -9.08 17.34 7.49
N LEU A 132 -10.38 17.21 7.76
CA LEU A 132 -10.94 17.36 9.11
C LEU A 132 -10.58 16.18 10.02
N LEU A 133 -10.60 14.96 9.49
CA LEU A 133 -10.36 13.74 10.25
C LEU A 133 -8.87 13.45 10.48
N VAL A 134 -7.98 13.90 9.60
CA VAL A 134 -6.52 13.72 9.78
C VAL A 134 -6.02 14.21 11.15
N PRO A 135 -6.27 15.46 11.58
CA PRO A 135 -5.79 15.92 12.89
C PRO A 135 -6.43 15.14 14.05
N ILE A 136 -7.72 14.81 13.95
CA ILE A 136 -8.42 14.01 14.95
C ILE A 136 -7.79 12.62 15.05
N GLY A 137 -7.51 11.98 13.91
CA GLY A 137 -6.87 10.68 13.82
C GLY A 137 -5.46 10.68 14.41
N ILE A 138 -4.69 11.76 14.19
CA ILE A 138 -3.37 11.93 14.79
C ILE A 138 -3.48 12.02 16.32
N VAL A 139 -4.36 12.88 16.84
CA VAL A 139 -4.55 13.05 18.29
C VAL A 139 -5.01 11.75 18.94
N VAL A 140 -6.03 11.10 18.37
CA VAL A 140 -6.54 9.81 18.86
C VAL A 140 -5.46 8.74 18.77
N GLY A 141 -4.68 8.71 17.68
CA GLY A 141 -3.54 7.80 17.51
C GLY A 141 -2.49 7.96 18.61
N PHE A 142 -2.14 9.20 18.98
CA PHE A 142 -1.23 9.47 20.09
C PHE A 142 -1.80 9.03 21.44
N VAL A 143 -3.10 9.24 21.67
CA VAL A 143 -3.77 8.77 22.89
C VAL A 143 -3.70 7.24 22.99
N TYR A 144 -4.01 6.52 21.91
CA TYR A 144 -3.89 5.06 21.90
C TYR A 144 -2.44 4.60 22.10
N LEU A 145 -1.48 5.25 21.45
CA LEU A 145 -0.06 4.94 21.62
C LEU A 145 0.37 5.06 23.09
N GLU A 146 0.03 6.17 23.75
CA GLU A 146 0.30 6.39 25.17
C GLU A 146 -0.36 5.32 26.05
N LEU A 147 -1.62 4.96 25.77
CA LEU A 147 -2.31 3.89 26.49
C LEU A 147 -1.59 2.54 26.34
N PHE A 148 -1.09 2.21 25.16
CA PHE A 148 -0.30 0.99 24.94
C PHE A 148 1.01 1.03 25.73
N TRP A 149 1.74 2.15 25.72
CA TRP A 149 2.98 2.28 26.48
C TRP A 149 2.78 2.17 27.99
N ARG A 150 1.66 2.67 28.52
CA ARG A 150 1.31 2.53 29.94
C ARG A 150 0.99 1.11 30.36
N MET A 151 0.41 0.30 29.48
CA MET A 151 0.08 -1.09 29.80
C MET A 151 1.32 -1.97 29.88
N ALA A 152 2.26 -1.85 28.94
CA ALA A 152 3.50 -2.61 28.93
C ALA A 152 4.51 -1.95 27.99
N PRO A 153 5.82 -2.15 28.21
CA PRO A 153 6.83 -1.72 27.25
C PRO A 153 6.61 -2.38 25.89
N ILE A 154 6.82 -1.62 24.83
CA ILE A 154 6.79 -2.10 23.44
C ILE A 154 8.24 -2.16 22.94
N PRO A 155 8.77 -3.31 22.49
CA PRO A 155 8.16 -4.64 22.37
C PRO A 155 8.12 -5.43 23.70
N SER A 156 7.11 -6.26 23.90
CA SER A 156 7.03 -7.24 25.01
C SER A 156 6.13 -8.43 24.66
N GLY A 157 6.13 -9.47 25.50
CA GLY A 157 5.24 -10.65 25.40
C GLY A 157 3.75 -10.31 25.36
N ARG A 158 3.36 -9.13 25.86
CA ARG A 158 1.98 -8.63 25.80
C ARG A 158 1.59 -8.18 24.38
N TYR A 159 2.57 -7.91 23.52
CA TYR A 159 2.40 -7.50 22.12
C TYR A 159 3.07 -8.50 21.16
N PRO A 160 2.52 -9.72 21.01
CA PRO A 160 3.15 -10.80 20.23
C PRO A 160 3.38 -10.42 18.77
N GLY A 161 2.47 -9.66 18.15
CA GLY A 161 2.64 -9.18 16.78
C GLY A 161 3.88 -8.28 16.64
N VAL A 162 4.04 -7.30 17.53
CA VAL A 162 5.18 -6.39 17.51
C VAL A 162 6.48 -7.14 17.84
N GLN A 163 6.45 -8.03 18.83
CA GLN A 163 7.62 -8.82 19.23
C GLN A 163 8.15 -9.71 18.10
N ILE A 164 7.28 -10.26 17.25
CA ILE A 164 7.68 -11.13 16.14
C ILE A 164 8.06 -10.30 14.90
N PHE A 165 7.20 -9.37 14.49
CA PHE A 165 7.34 -8.71 13.19
C PHE A 165 8.37 -7.58 13.18
N TRP A 166 8.61 -6.87 14.30
CA TRP A 166 9.61 -5.80 14.31
C TRP A 166 11.04 -6.32 14.16
N PRO A 167 11.50 -7.35 14.90
CA PRO A 167 12.82 -7.92 14.66
C PRO A 167 12.98 -8.49 13.25
N LEU A 168 11.93 -9.10 12.69
CA LEU A 168 11.94 -9.60 11.31
C LEU A 168 12.09 -8.46 10.30
N SER A 169 11.33 -7.38 10.47
CA SER A 169 11.43 -6.17 9.64
C SER A 169 12.80 -5.51 9.76
N ALA A 170 13.32 -5.35 10.98
CA ALA A 170 14.65 -4.79 11.23
C ALA A 170 15.76 -5.64 10.61
N THR A 171 15.63 -6.98 10.67
CA THR A 171 16.57 -7.90 10.02
C THR A 171 16.52 -7.75 8.50
N ASN A 172 15.33 -7.65 7.90
CA ASN A 172 15.19 -7.42 6.46
C ASN A 172 15.79 -6.08 6.03
N THR A 173 15.57 -5.00 6.79
CA THR A 173 16.19 -3.70 6.51
C THR A 173 17.71 -3.76 6.67
N ALA A 174 18.22 -4.44 7.71
CA ALA A 174 19.65 -4.61 7.91
C ALA A 174 20.32 -5.44 6.79
N LEU A 175 19.62 -6.44 6.26
CA LEU A 175 20.04 -7.19 5.07
C LEU A 175 20.10 -6.28 3.84
N TRP A 176 19.16 -5.36 3.67
CA TRP A 176 19.23 -4.37 2.60
C TRP A 176 20.29 -3.30 2.82
N ILE A 177 20.69 -2.98 4.05
CA ILE A 177 21.79 -2.02 4.29
C ILE A 177 23.16 -2.68 4.06
N ARG A 178 23.37 -3.88 4.61
CA ARG A 178 24.66 -4.58 4.58
C ARG A 178 24.81 -5.58 3.44
N GLY A 179 23.72 -5.93 2.76
CA GLY A 179 23.70 -7.02 1.77
C GLY A 179 24.51 -6.72 0.52
N GLY A 180 24.58 -5.46 0.11
CA GLY A 180 25.45 -5.01 -0.99
C GLY A 180 26.93 -5.25 -0.70
N LEU A 181 27.38 -5.06 0.54
CA LEU A 181 28.76 -5.34 0.96
C LEU A 181 29.09 -6.85 0.93
N LYS A 182 28.08 -7.71 1.04
CA LYS A 182 28.22 -9.17 1.00
C LYS A 182 27.96 -9.78 -0.38
N GLY A 183 27.76 -8.96 -1.42
CA GLY A 183 27.45 -9.44 -2.76
C GLY A 183 26.12 -10.21 -2.86
N LEU A 184 25.21 -10.02 -1.89
CA LEU A 184 23.87 -10.61 -1.91
C LEU A 184 23.01 -9.99 -3.02
N PHE A 185 23.38 -8.79 -3.45
CA PHE A 185 22.71 -8.10 -4.54
C PHE A 185 23.41 -8.41 -5.86
N ARG A 186 22.78 -9.23 -6.70
CA ARG A 186 23.29 -9.61 -8.02
C ARG A 186 22.42 -9.01 -9.12
N PRO A 187 22.87 -7.93 -9.80
CA PRO A 187 22.13 -7.30 -10.90
C PRO A 187 21.73 -8.28 -12.01
N ASP A 188 22.56 -9.29 -12.26
CA ASP A 188 22.31 -10.32 -13.27
C ASP A 188 20.99 -11.07 -13.02
N TRP A 189 20.68 -11.40 -11.77
CA TRP A 189 19.43 -12.10 -11.43
C TRP A 189 18.21 -11.23 -11.65
N ILE A 190 18.32 -9.91 -11.44
CA ILE A 190 17.24 -8.97 -11.71
C ILE A 190 17.04 -8.85 -13.21
N LEU A 191 18.13 -8.77 -13.98
CA LEU A 191 18.07 -8.74 -15.43
C LEU A 191 17.46 -10.03 -15.99
N TYR A 192 17.88 -11.21 -15.51
CA TYR A 192 17.29 -12.49 -15.92
C TYR A 192 15.81 -12.58 -15.55
N SER A 193 15.42 -12.12 -14.36
CA SER A 193 14.01 -12.09 -13.95
C SER A 193 13.18 -11.14 -14.81
N PHE A 194 13.75 -9.99 -15.17
CA PHE A 194 13.12 -9.02 -16.06
C PHE A 194 12.97 -9.58 -17.48
N LEU A 195 14.02 -10.18 -18.05
CA LEU A 195 13.99 -10.78 -19.37
C LEU A 195 13.04 -11.97 -19.44
N LEU A 196 13.01 -12.81 -18.41
CA LEU A 196 12.07 -13.93 -18.31
C LEU A 196 10.62 -13.43 -18.22
N GLY A 197 10.36 -12.41 -17.39
CA GLY A 197 9.05 -11.78 -17.28
C GLY A 197 8.59 -11.14 -18.59
N ALA A 198 9.48 -10.39 -19.26
CA ALA A 198 9.21 -9.78 -20.56
C ALA A 198 8.97 -10.83 -21.64
N GLY A 199 9.78 -11.90 -21.67
CA GLY A 199 9.60 -13.02 -22.59
C GLY A 199 8.25 -13.72 -22.38
N LEU A 200 7.87 -13.97 -21.12
CA LEU A 200 6.58 -14.58 -20.79
C LEU A 200 5.41 -13.67 -21.17
N TYR A 201 5.52 -12.36 -20.94
CA TYR A 201 4.54 -11.38 -21.40
C TYR A 201 4.36 -11.43 -22.92
N LEU A 202 5.45 -11.35 -23.67
CA LEU A 202 5.41 -11.40 -25.14
C LEU A 202 4.86 -12.72 -25.66
N LEU A 203 5.17 -13.84 -25.01
CA LEU A 203 4.61 -15.15 -25.37
C LEU A 203 3.10 -15.20 -25.14
N LEU A 204 2.61 -14.70 -24.00
CA LEU A 204 1.18 -14.67 -23.69
C LEU A 204 0.41 -13.74 -24.63
N ASP A 205 0.99 -12.59 -24.96
CA ASP A 205 0.43 -11.62 -25.91
C ASP A 205 0.38 -12.21 -27.32
N PHE A 206 1.48 -12.83 -27.78
CA PHE A 206 1.54 -13.48 -29.10
C PHE A 206 0.55 -14.65 -29.22
N THR A 207 0.43 -15.48 -28.18
CA THR A 207 -0.50 -16.62 -28.16
C THR A 207 -1.94 -16.21 -27.90
N HIS A 208 -2.22 -14.91 -27.70
CA HIS A 208 -3.55 -14.38 -27.36
C HIS A 208 -4.20 -15.16 -26.21
N SER A 209 -3.39 -15.54 -25.22
CA SER A 209 -3.83 -16.37 -24.11
C SER A 209 -4.87 -15.61 -23.27
N PRO A 210 -5.93 -16.27 -22.77
CA PRO A 210 -6.88 -15.65 -21.86
C PRO A 210 -6.27 -15.30 -20.48
N ILE A 211 -5.05 -15.78 -20.20
CA ILE A 211 -4.33 -15.51 -18.94
C ILE A 211 -3.52 -14.23 -19.10
N THR A 212 -3.94 -13.16 -18.43
CA THR A 212 -3.15 -11.92 -18.36
C THR A 212 -1.87 -12.13 -17.55
N PHE A 213 -0.73 -11.65 -18.06
CA PHE A 213 0.56 -11.67 -17.35
C PHE A 213 0.47 -11.08 -15.94
N ILE A 214 -0.39 -10.09 -15.74
CA ILE A 214 -0.65 -9.42 -14.45
C ILE A 214 -1.05 -10.44 -13.36
N TYR A 215 -1.85 -11.47 -13.68
CA TYR A 215 -2.24 -12.49 -12.70
C TYR A 215 -1.06 -13.35 -12.27
N LEU A 216 -0.18 -13.72 -13.21
CA LEU A 216 1.01 -14.50 -12.93
C LEU A 216 2.02 -13.68 -12.11
N ALA A 217 2.25 -12.43 -12.50
CA ALA A 217 3.12 -11.51 -11.78
C ALA A 217 2.61 -11.26 -10.35
N THR A 218 1.31 -10.98 -10.18
CA THR A 218 0.73 -10.78 -8.85
C THR A 218 0.82 -12.06 -8.02
N GLY A 219 0.44 -13.21 -8.58
CA GLY A 219 0.49 -14.50 -7.88
C GLY A 219 1.89 -14.87 -7.40
N ALA A 220 2.94 -14.58 -8.18
CA ALA A 220 4.32 -14.84 -7.81
C ALA A 220 4.81 -13.99 -6.62
N THR A 221 4.18 -12.84 -6.35
CA THR A 221 4.54 -11.94 -5.24
C THR A 221 3.80 -12.24 -3.94
N VAL A 222 2.73 -13.02 -3.99
CA VAL A 222 1.86 -13.30 -2.85
C VAL A 222 2.46 -14.43 -2.01
N VAL A 223 2.64 -14.17 -0.70
CA VAL A 223 3.09 -15.22 0.23
C VAL A 223 2.07 -16.36 0.33
N PRO A 224 2.50 -17.62 0.45
CA PRO A 224 1.59 -18.78 0.41
C PRO A 224 0.37 -18.70 1.36
N PRO A 225 0.47 -18.21 2.61
CA PRO A 225 -0.70 -18.09 3.49
C PRO A 225 -1.80 -17.17 2.94
N VAL A 226 -1.41 -16.10 2.26
CA VAL A 226 -2.35 -15.15 1.64
C VAL A 226 -2.98 -15.77 0.40
N ALA A 227 -2.20 -16.50 -0.41
CA ALA A 227 -2.71 -17.23 -1.57
C ALA A 227 -3.74 -18.30 -1.18
N ILE A 228 -3.49 -19.04 -0.10
CA ILE A 228 -4.46 -20.01 0.45
C ILE A 228 -5.73 -19.31 0.90
N SER A 229 -5.61 -18.12 1.51
CA SER A 229 -6.79 -17.33 1.92
C SER A 229 -7.64 -16.90 0.72
N TYR A 230 -7.01 -16.49 -0.39
CA TYR A 230 -7.72 -16.22 -1.65
C TYR A 230 -8.40 -17.46 -2.21
N LEU A 231 -7.73 -18.62 -2.15
CA LEU A 231 -8.30 -19.89 -2.57
C LEU A 231 -9.54 -20.25 -1.77
N ILE A 232 -9.48 -20.16 -0.44
CA ILE A 232 -10.61 -20.42 0.47
C ILE A 232 -11.78 -19.48 0.15
N GLY A 233 -11.50 -18.17 0.02
CA GLY A 233 -12.52 -17.19 -0.34
C GLY A 233 -13.17 -17.47 -1.70
N GLY A 234 -12.37 -17.90 -2.68
CA GLY A 234 -12.84 -18.31 -4.00
C GLY A 234 -13.74 -19.56 -3.96
N ILE A 235 -13.35 -20.59 -3.20
CA ILE A 235 -14.15 -21.82 -3.02
C ILE A 235 -15.48 -21.48 -2.35
N ILE A 236 -15.48 -20.67 -1.29
CA ILE A 236 -16.71 -20.24 -0.61
C ILE A 236 -17.60 -19.46 -1.58
N GLY A 237 -17.03 -18.54 -2.36
CA GLY A 237 -17.76 -17.80 -3.38
C GLY A 237 -18.41 -18.70 -4.43
N LEU A 238 -17.69 -19.73 -4.91
CA LEU A 238 -18.21 -20.73 -5.83
C LEU A 238 -19.34 -21.56 -5.22
N LEU A 239 -19.22 -21.97 -3.96
CA LEU A 239 -20.27 -22.69 -3.24
C LEU A 239 -21.53 -21.83 -3.11
N ILE A 240 -21.39 -20.57 -2.68
CA ILE A 240 -22.52 -19.64 -2.55
C ILE A 240 -23.18 -19.42 -3.90
N LYS A 241 -22.39 -19.18 -4.95
CA LYS A 241 -22.88 -19.04 -6.33
C LYS A 241 -23.66 -20.29 -6.77
N ARG A 242 -23.17 -21.48 -6.46
CA ARG A 242 -23.84 -22.75 -6.78
C ARG A 242 -25.16 -22.95 -6.02
N PHE A 243 -25.24 -22.53 -4.75
CA PHE A 243 -26.45 -22.69 -3.93
C PHE A 243 -27.51 -21.61 -4.17
N LYS A 244 -27.11 -20.36 -4.40
CA LYS A 244 -28.02 -19.20 -4.51
C LYS A 244 -28.27 -18.74 -5.95
N GLY A 245 -27.49 -19.24 -6.92
CA GLY A 245 -27.59 -18.88 -8.32
C GLY A 245 -26.84 -17.60 -8.69
N ASP A 246 -26.51 -17.48 -9.97
CA ASP A 246 -25.64 -16.45 -10.52
C ASP A 246 -26.21 -15.03 -10.34
N ALA A 247 -27.52 -14.87 -10.57
CA ALA A 247 -28.18 -13.58 -10.43
C ALA A 247 -28.13 -13.04 -8.98
N TRP A 248 -28.24 -13.94 -8.00
CA TRP A 248 -28.13 -13.56 -6.59
C TRP A 248 -26.69 -13.22 -6.23
N TRP A 249 -25.72 -14.00 -6.70
CA TRP A 249 -24.29 -13.75 -6.45
C TRP A 249 -23.85 -12.40 -6.99
N GLU A 250 -24.16 -12.10 -8.26
CA GLU A 250 -23.76 -10.84 -8.90
C GLU A 250 -24.34 -9.61 -8.20
N LYS A 251 -25.55 -9.72 -7.65
CA LYS A 251 -26.21 -8.65 -6.90
C LYS A 251 -25.60 -8.44 -5.50
N ASN A 252 -25.15 -9.51 -4.83
CA ASN A 252 -24.80 -9.46 -3.40
C ASN A 252 -23.30 -9.58 -3.09
N LYS A 253 -22.45 -9.98 -4.05
CA LYS A 253 -21.00 -10.21 -3.81
C LYS A 253 -20.28 -9.02 -3.17
N LEU A 254 -20.60 -7.79 -3.61
CA LEU A 254 -20.00 -6.57 -3.06
C LEU A 254 -20.49 -6.27 -1.64
N ILE A 255 -21.74 -6.60 -1.33
CA ILE A 255 -22.33 -6.42 0.01
C ILE A 255 -21.68 -7.41 1.00
N LEU A 256 -21.48 -8.66 0.57
CA LEU A 256 -20.78 -9.67 1.36
C LEU A 256 -19.32 -9.25 1.65
N ALA A 257 -18.62 -8.75 0.63
CA ALA A 257 -17.26 -8.24 0.80
C ALA A 257 -17.21 -7.04 1.76
N ALA A 258 -18.10 -6.06 1.60
CA ALA A 258 -18.19 -4.91 2.49
C ALA A 258 -18.51 -5.34 3.94
N GLY A 259 -19.44 -6.28 4.11
CA GLY A 259 -19.79 -6.84 5.42
C GLY A 259 -18.61 -7.53 6.10
N LEU A 260 -17.80 -8.28 5.35
CA LEU A 260 -16.60 -8.93 5.87
C LEU A 260 -15.55 -7.90 6.33
N THR A 261 -15.28 -6.88 5.50
CA THR A 261 -14.28 -5.84 5.82
C THR A 261 -14.70 -5.01 7.04
N ILE A 262 -15.98 -4.60 7.09
CA ILE A 262 -16.52 -3.83 8.22
C ILE A 262 -16.55 -4.71 9.48
N GLY A 263 -17.00 -5.96 9.36
CA GLY A 263 -17.07 -6.91 10.47
C GLY A 263 -15.69 -7.18 11.07
N GLN A 264 -14.66 -7.37 10.24
CA GLN A 264 -13.28 -7.51 10.70
C GLN A 264 -12.82 -6.26 11.47
N GLY A 265 -13.07 -5.06 10.93
CA GLY A 265 -12.68 -3.81 11.60
C GLY A 265 -13.33 -3.63 12.97
N ILE A 266 -14.64 -3.90 13.06
CA ILE A 266 -15.38 -3.83 14.32
C ILE A 266 -14.87 -4.88 15.31
N ALA A 267 -14.70 -6.12 14.88
CA ALA A 267 -14.21 -7.20 15.73
C ALA A 267 -12.81 -6.91 16.30
N VAL A 268 -11.89 -6.39 15.49
CA VAL A 268 -10.55 -5.98 15.94
C VAL A 268 -10.64 -4.85 16.94
N THR A 269 -11.45 -3.82 16.66
CA THR A 269 -11.60 -2.66 17.55
C THR A 269 -12.18 -3.07 18.91
N ILE A 270 -13.22 -3.90 18.92
CA ILE A 270 -13.83 -4.42 20.15
C ILE A 270 -12.81 -5.29 20.91
N SER A 271 -12.08 -6.15 20.20
CA SER A 271 -11.06 -7.01 20.83
C SER A 271 -9.97 -6.19 21.50
N ILE A 272 -9.49 -5.13 20.85
CA ILE A 272 -8.52 -4.20 21.43
C ILE A 272 -9.12 -3.50 22.64
N ALA A 273 -10.34 -2.95 22.54
CA ALA A 273 -10.99 -2.26 23.64
C ALA A 273 -11.18 -3.16 24.88
N ILE A 274 -11.65 -4.40 24.68
CA ILE A 274 -11.76 -5.39 25.77
C ILE A 274 -10.39 -5.71 26.34
N GLY A 275 -9.37 -5.89 25.49
CA GLY A 275 -7.99 -6.11 25.93
C GLY A 275 -7.45 -4.96 26.78
N LEU A 276 -7.75 -3.71 26.41
CA LEU A 276 -7.38 -2.53 27.19
C LEU A 276 -8.07 -2.51 28.56
N ILE A 277 -9.38 -2.81 28.61
CA ILE A 277 -10.16 -2.82 29.84
C ILE A 277 -9.68 -3.91 30.80
N ILE A 278 -9.43 -5.13 30.31
CA ILE A 278 -8.94 -6.23 31.16
C ILE A 278 -7.58 -5.86 31.76
N ASN A 279 -6.66 -5.33 30.95
CA ASN A 279 -5.32 -4.98 31.43
C ASN A 279 -5.32 -3.77 32.37
N SER A 280 -6.24 -2.81 32.22
CA SER A 280 -6.34 -1.66 33.12
C SER A 280 -6.88 -2.06 34.51
N ILE A 281 -7.78 -3.03 34.58
CA ILE A 281 -8.30 -3.58 35.84
C ILE A 281 -7.17 -4.26 36.64
N TRP A 282 -6.30 -5.01 35.96
CA TRP A 282 -5.15 -5.68 36.61
C TRP A 282 -4.05 -4.73 37.10
N THR A 283 -4.03 -3.48 36.62
CA THR A 283 -3.09 -2.45 37.11
C THR A 283 -3.63 -1.63 38.29
N LEU A 284 -4.88 -1.86 38.72
CA LEU A 284 -5.41 -1.23 39.93
C LEU A 284 -4.91 -1.99 41.17
N PRO A 285 -4.27 -1.31 42.15
CA PRO A 285 -3.70 -1.95 43.32
C PRO A 285 -4.78 -2.16 44.39
N PHE A 286 -5.79 -2.99 44.14
CA PHE A 286 -6.70 -3.50 45.17
C PHE A 286 -7.08 -4.96 44.88
#